data_AF-A0A945WUA4-F1
#
_entry.id   AF-A0A945WUA4-F1
#
_cell.length_a   1.000
_cell.length_b   1.000
_cell.length_c   1.000
_cell.angle_alpha   90.00
_cell.angle_beta   90.00
_cell.angle_gamma   90.00
#
_symmetry.space_group_name_H-M   'P 1'
#
loop_
_entity.id
_entity.type
_entity.pdbx_description
1 polymer ?
#
loop_
_entity_poly.entity_id
_entity_poly.type
_entity_poly.pdbx_seq_one_letter_code
_entity_poly.pdbx_strand_id
1 'polypeptide(L)'
;MERNGEGIFTSLICDGLEGGASDVLGKVTAASLYAYVDEALGAWDQRPIFKTNISRFSCLRNNDPIISLEILRKLDTYFPTASHKFNLDPSYEPEAEPANQVNEGVFNHLQKLRAARLLEPLGTDHMYFAAMQNKACQLTPLGRHYWHLTNEGRL
;
A
#
# COMPACT_ATOMS: atom_id res chain seq x y z
N MET A 1 29.30 -9.66 11.40
CA MET A 1 29.54 -8.22 11.18
C MET A 1 28.61 -7.46 12.09
N GLU A 2 29.11 -6.45 12.79
CA GLU A 2 28.40 -5.72 13.83
C GLU A 2 28.43 -4.23 13.47
N ARG A 3 27.37 -3.50 13.81
CA ARG A 3 27.32 -2.04 13.70
C ARG A 3 26.77 -1.49 15.02
N ASN A 4 27.55 -0.64 15.68
CA ASN A 4 27.15 0.05 16.92
C ASN A 4 26.74 -0.87 18.10
N GLY A 5 27.36 -2.03 18.30
CA GLY A 5 26.99 -2.93 19.40
C GLY A 5 25.98 -4.02 19.01
N GLU A 6 25.42 -3.95 17.81
CA GLU A 6 24.36 -4.86 17.35
C GLU A 6 24.75 -5.59 16.06
N GLY A 7 24.35 -6.87 15.97
CA GLY A 7 24.49 -7.65 14.75
C GLY A 7 23.60 -7.07 13.65
N ILE A 8 24.18 -6.76 12.48
CA ILE A 8 23.47 -6.15 11.35
C ILE A 8 22.21 -6.95 10.97
N PHE A 9 22.33 -8.28 10.94
CA PHE A 9 21.19 -9.17 10.66
C PHE A 9 20.06 -9.02 11.68
N THR A 10 20.38 -8.96 12.97
CA THR A 10 19.37 -8.80 14.03
C THR A 10 18.66 -7.45 13.92
N SER A 11 19.39 -6.38 13.67
CA SER A 11 18.81 -5.04 13.47
C SER A 11 17.84 -5.02 12.29
N LEU A 12 18.23 -5.59 11.14
CA LEU A 12 17.34 -5.68 9.97
C LEU A 12 16.08 -6.52 10.24
N ILE A 13 16.20 -7.59 11.02
CA ILE A 13 15.04 -8.39 11.45
C ILE A 13 14.09 -7.55 12.31
N CYS A 14 14.63 -6.78 13.26
CA CYS A 14 13.83 -5.87 14.09
C CYS A 14 13.10 -4.82 13.24
N ASP A 15 13.81 -4.12 12.37
CA ASP A 15 13.24 -3.08 11.49
C ASP A 15 12.14 -3.66 10.57
N GLY A 16 12.37 -4.86 10.02
CA GLY A 16 11.39 -5.56 9.21
C GLY A 16 10.13 -5.91 9.99
N LEU A 17 10.27 -6.39 11.23
CA LEU A 17 9.15 -6.68 12.13
C LEU A 17 8.39 -5.42 12.55
N GLU A 18 9.08 -4.30 12.77
CA GLU A 18 8.47 -3.02 13.17
C GLU A 18 7.64 -2.37 12.07
N GLY A 19 7.83 -2.75 10.82
CA GLY A 19 7.04 -2.22 9.72
C GLY A 19 7.67 -2.39 8.36
N GLY A 20 8.99 -2.44 8.28
CA GLY A 20 9.73 -2.45 7.01
C GLY A 20 9.35 -3.59 6.07
N ALA A 21 8.93 -4.72 6.62
CA ALA A 21 8.51 -5.91 5.88
C ALA A 21 6.98 -6.12 5.85
N SER A 22 6.18 -5.11 6.23
CA SER A 22 4.73 -5.22 6.30
C SER A 22 4.07 -5.09 4.93
N ASP A 23 3.02 -5.87 4.69
CA ASP A 23 2.10 -5.62 3.58
C ASP A 23 1.17 -4.42 3.86
N VAL A 24 0.26 -4.12 2.93
CA VAL A 24 -0.72 -3.01 3.06
C VAL A 24 -1.62 -3.17 4.28
N LEU A 25 -1.85 -4.41 4.73
CA LEU A 25 -2.66 -4.75 5.90
C LEU A 25 -1.84 -4.77 7.20
N GLY A 26 -0.54 -4.44 7.15
CA GLY A 26 0.34 -4.45 8.31
C GLY A 26 0.92 -5.83 8.64
N LYS A 27 0.67 -6.86 7.81
CA LYS A 27 1.12 -8.23 8.12
C LYS A 27 2.57 -8.44 7.71
N VAL A 28 3.36 -8.96 8.64
CA VAL A 28 4.72 -9.43 8.40
C VAL A 28 4.73 -10.94 8.41
N THR A 29 5.30 -11.54 7.36
CA THR A 29 5.48 -12.99 7.24
C THR A 29 6.96 -13.35 7.22
N ALA A 30 7.29 -14.63 7.40
CA ALA A 30 8.68 -15.07 7.26
C ALA A 30 9.26 -14.76 5.87
N ALA A 31 8.45 -14.83 4.80
CA ALA A 31 8.90 -14.51 3.45
C ALA A 31 9.11 -13.01 3.23
N SER A 32 8.17 -12.15 3.69
CA SER A 32 8.35 -10.71 3.54
C SER A 32 9.53 -10.21 4.38
N LEU A 33 9.71 -10.76 5.59
CA LEU A 33 10.85 -10.46 6.44
C LEU A 33 12.17 -10.89 5.80
N TYR A 34 12.21 -12.08 5.20
CA TYR A 34 13.39 -12.52 4.47
C TYR A 34 13.69 -11.61 3.27
N ALA A 35 12.67 -11.27 2.47
CA ALA A 35 12.84 -10.37 1.32
C ALA A 35 13.40 -9.00 1.75
N TYR A 36 12.86 -8.43 2.83
CA TYR A 36 13.35 -7.17 3.41
C TYR A 36 14.83 -7.25 3.81
N VAL A 37 15.23 -8.32 4.50
CA VAL A 37 16.62 -8.51 4.91
C VAL A 37 17.53 -8.74 3.70
N ASP A 38 17.12 -9.55 2.72
CA ASP A 38 17.92 -9.84 1.52
C ASP A 38 18.14 -8.59 0.65
N GLU A 39 17.14 -7.70 0.56
CA GLU A 39 17.26 -6.41 -0.14
C GLU A 39 18.25 -5.46 0.56
N ALA A 40 18.32 -5.49 1.89
CA ALA A 40 19.21 -4.65 2.68
C ALA A 40 20.67 -5.12 2.71
N LEU A 41 20.93 -6.38 2.31
CA LEU A 41 22.27 -6.97 2.30
C LEU A 41 22.92 -6.87 0.91
N GLY A 42 24.15 -6.35 0.87
CA GLY A 42 24.93 -6.18 -0.35
C GLY A 42 25.38 -7.50 -0.99
N ALA A 43 25.91 -7.41 -2.21
CA ALA A 43 26.40 -8.57 -2.96
C ALA A 43 27.58 -9.31 -2.28
N TRP A 44 28.29 -8.64 -1.37
CA TRP A 44 29.45 -9.16 -0.67
C TRP A 44 29.16 -9.55 0.80
N ASP A 45 27.94 -9.29 1.26
CA ASP A 45 27.52 -9.63 2.61
C ASP A 45 27.12 -11.11 2.70
N GLN A 46 27.25 -11.69 3.89
CA GLN A 46 26.75 -13.04 4.14
C GLN A 46 25.22 -13.05 4.02
N ARG A 47 24.71 -13.71 2.98
CA ARG A 47 23.26 -13.80 2.74
C ARG A 47 22.63 -14.91 3.59
N PRO A 48 21.53 -14.63 4.30
CA PRO A 48 20.72 -15.66 4.93
C PRO A 48 20.14 -16.60 3.86
N ILE A 49 19.94 -17.86 4.20
CA ILE A 49 19.26 -18.82 3.32
C ILE A 49 17.82 -18.99 3.81
N PHE A 50 16.83 -18.70 2.96
CA PHE A 50 15.44 -18.99 3.26
C PHE A 50 15.06 -20.43 2.86
N LYS A 51 14.80 -21.27 3.85
CA LYS A 51 14.25 -22.62 3.66
C LYS A 51 12.94 -22.75 4.41
N THR A 52 11.90 -23.21 3.73
CA THR A 52 10.57 -23.40 4.33
C THR A 52 9.93 -24.71 3.89
N ASN A 53 9.07 -25.27 4.75
CA ASN A 53 8.18 -26.39 4.44
C ASN A 53 6.79 -26.05 5.00
N ILE A 54 6.03 -25.25 4.25
CA ILE A 54 4.75 -24.69 4.67
C ILE A 54 3.74 -24.73 3.52
N SER A 55 2.46 -24.93 3.83
CA SER A 55 1.37 -24.81 2.85
C SER A 55 0.78 -23.41 2.80
N ARG A 56 0.99 -22.59 3.85
CA ARG A 56 0.52 -21.21 3.99
C ARG A 56 1.48 -20.41 4.86
N PHE A 57 1.61 -19.11 4.59
CA PHE A 57 2.37 -18.21 5.45
C PHE A 57 1.60 -17.92 6.73
N SER A 58 2.30 -18.02 7.86
CA SER A 58 1.83 -17.51 9.14
C SER A 58 2.26 -16.06 9.30
N CYS A 59 1.38 -15.24 9.85
CA CYS A 59 1.70 -13.88 10.27
C CYS A 59 2.62 -13.97 11.50
N LEU A 60 3.82 -13.40 11.41
CA LEU A 60 4.76 -13.31 12.53
C LEU A 60 4.45 -12.09 13.39
N ARG A 61 4.03 -10.98 12.76
CA ARG A 61 3.63 -9.75 13.44
C ARG A 61 2.58 -9.01 12.63
N ASN A 62 1.62 -8.42 13.33
CA ASN A 62 0.58 -7.58 12.74
C ASN A 62 0.77 -6.15 13.25
N ASN A 63 1.25 -5.28 12.37
CA ASN A 63 1.38 -3.85 12.61
C ASN A 63 0.10 -3.12 12.19
N ASP A 64 0.04 -1.82 12.44
CA ASP A 64 -1.05 -1.00 11.93
C ASP A 64 -1.04 -1.02 10.39
N PRO A 65 -2.21 -1.16 9.74
CA PRO A 65 -2.27 -1.19 8.29
C PRO A 65 -1.95 0.19 7.72
N ILE A 66 -1.29 0.22 6.54
CA ILE A 66 -0.93 1.46 5.85
C ILE A 66 -2.20 2.28 5.53
N ILE A 67 -3.32 1.59 5.33
CA ILE A 67 -4.62 2.19 5.13
C ILE A 67 -5.69 1.39 5.89
N SER A 68 -6.67 2.08 6.47
CA SER A 68 -7.71 1.40 7.24
C SER A 68 -8.52 0.43 6.39
N LEU A 69 -8.94 -0.69 7.00
CA LEU A 69 -9.81 -1.67 6.37
C LEU A 69 -11.13 -1.04 5.91
N GLU A 70 -11.62 -0.03 6.62
CA GLU A 70 -12.82 0.71 6.23
C GLU A 70 -12.66 1.39 4.86
N ILE A 71 -11.53 2.04 4.61
CA ILE A 71 -11.27 2.68 3.30
C ILE A 71 -10.99 1.62 2.23
N LEU A 72 -10.25 0.56 2.54
CA LEU A 72 -10.03 -0.56 1.60
C LEU A 72 -11.33 -1.21 1.14
N ARG A 73 -12.29 -1.37 2.05
CA ARG A 73 -13.62 -1.91 1.74
C ARG A 73 -14.48 -0.99 0.88
N LYS A 74 -14.07 0.26 0.64
CA LYS A 74 -14.73 1.17 -0.31
C LYS A 74 -14.15 1.10 -1.72
N LEU A 75 -13.14 0.25 -1.98
CA LEU A 75 -12.52 0.11 -3.30
C LEU A 75 -13.53 -0.26 -4.38
N ASP A 76 -14.44 -1.19 -4.10
CA ASP A 76 -15.52 -1.62 -5.01
C ASP A 76 -16.63 -0.57 -5.16
N THR A 77 -16.82 0.27 -4.15
CA THR A 77 -17.73 1.41 -4.18
C THR A 77 -17.22 2.49 -5.14
N TYR A 78 -15.92 2.80 -5.10
CA TYR A 78 -15.32 3.81 -5.98
C TYR A 78 -15.01 3.27 -7.37
N PHE A 79 -14.61 2.01 -7.48
CA PHE A 79 -14.25 1.38 -8.74
C PHE A 79 -15.21 0.21 -9.01
N PRO A 80 -16.31 0.41 -9.77
CA PRO A 80 -17.25 -0.69 -10.06
C PRO A 80 -16.63 -1.89 -10.78
N THR A 81 -15.50 -1.69 -11.46
CA THR A 81 -14.67 -2.76 -12.04
C THR A 81 -13.20 -2.49 -11.74
N ALA A 82 -12.38 -3.54 -11.75
CA ALA A 82 -10.93 -3.42 -11.54
C ALA A 82 -10.21 -2.55 -12.59
N SER A 83 -10.82 -2.32 -13.76
CA SER A 83 -10.31 -1.45 -14.83
C SER A 83 -11.00 -0.09 -14.91
N HIS A 84 -11.91 0.21 -13.99
CA HIS A 84 -12.64 1.47 -13.96
C HIS A 84 -11.68 2.66 -13.81
N LYS A 85 -11.99 3.74 -14.52
CA LYS A 85 -11.29 5.03 -14.41
C LYS A 85 -12.21 5.98 -13.66
N PHE A 86 -11.81 6.35 -12.44
CA PHE A 86 -12.56 7.28 -11.61
C PHE A 86 -12.25 8.70 -12.06
N ASN A 87 -13.24 9.38 -12.63
CA ASN A 87 -13.08 10.77 -13.08
C ASN A 87 -13.04 11.71 -11.88
N LEU A 88 -12.11 12.66 -11.94
CA LEU A 88 -11.96 13.73 -10.98
C LEU A 88 -12.21 15.05 -11.69
N ASP A 89 -12.66 16.03 -10.92
CA ASP A 89 -12.84 17.41 -11.33
C ASP A 89 -12.42 18.32 -10.16
N PRO A 90 -12.34 19.65 -10.34
CA PRO A 90 -11.89 20.55 -9.30
C PRO A 90 -12.67 20.45 -7.97
N SER A 91 -13.93 20.01 -7.97
CA SER A 91 -14.73 19.92 -6.74
C SER A 91 -14.25 18.86 -5.74
N TYR A 92 -13.29 18.01 -6.14
CA TYR A 92 -12.62 17.08 -5.22
C TYR A 92 -11.49 17.73 -4.42
N GLU A 93 -10.95 18.87 -4.87
CA GLU A 93 -9.87 19.58 -4.17
C GLU A 93 -10.41 20.48 -3.05
N PRO A 94 -9.95 20.34 -1.80
CA PRO A 94 -10.49 21.11 -0.66
C PRO A 94 -10.33 22.63 -0.77
N GLU A 95 -9.40 23.12 -1.58
CA GLU A 95 -9.16 24.56 -1.79
C GLU A 95 -9.93 25.11 -3.01
N ALA A 96 -10.67 24.28 -3.73
CA ALA A 96 -11.45 24.71 -4.88
C ALA A 96 -12.84 25.24 -4.48
N GLU A 97 -13.32 26.26 -5.19
CA GLU A 97 -14.64 26.86 -4.96
C GLU A 97 -15.61 26.57 -6.13
N PRO A 98 -16.89 26.29 -5.85
CA PRO A 98 -17.49 26.14 -4.52
C PRO A 98 -17.08 24.84 -3.83
N ALA A 99 -16.90 24.89 -2.51
CA ALA A 99 -16.61 23.71 -1.70
C ALA A 99 -17.65 22.58 -1.86
N ASN A 100 -17.18 21.32 -1.84
CA ASN A 100 -18.01 20.14 -1.95
C ASN A 100 -17.51 19.04 -1.01
N GLN A 101 -18.00 19.08 0.23
CA GLN A 101 -17.59 18.18 1.31
C GLN A 101 -17.74 16.69 0.97
N VAL A 102 -18.69 16.32 0.10
CA VAL A 102 -18.87 14.93 -0.34
C VAL A 102 -17.70 14.51 -1.21
N ASN A 103 -17.36 15.31 -2.21
CA ASN A 103 -16.26 15.02 -3.12
C ASN A 103 -14.90 15.13 -2.41
N GLU A 104 -14.71 16.13 -1.54
CA GLU A 104 -13.52 16.26 -0.69
C GLU A 104 -13.30 15.03 0.19
N GLY A 105 -14.37 14.48 0.79
CA GLY A 105 -14.32 13.27 1.59
C GLY A 105 -13.90 12.05 0.76
N VAL A 106 -14.46 11.90 -0.44
CA VAL A 106 -14.03 10.84 -1.39
C VAL A 106 -12.57 11.05 -1.78
N PHE A 107 -12.17 12.28 -2.08
CA PHE A 107 -10.81 12.60 -2.48
C PHE A 107 -9.79 12.27 -1.38
N ASN A 108 -10.12 12.54 -0.12
CA ASN A 108 -9.28 12.14 1.03
C ASN A 108 -9.02 10.62 1.04
N HIS A 109 -10.04 9.80 0.76
CA HIS A 109 -9.88 8.36 0.65
C HIS A 109 -9.01 7.97 -0.55
N LEU A 110 -9.24 8.57 -1.73
CA LEU A 110 -8.44 8.31 -2.93
C LEU A 110 -6.96 8.69 -2.74
N GLN A 111 -6.69 9.79 -2.02
CA GLN A 111 -5.32 10.19 -1.67
C GLN A 111 -4.66 9.20 -0.71
N LYS A 112 -5.37 8.69 0.31
CA LYS A 112 -4.86 7.63 1.18
C LYS A 112 -4.58 6.33 0.41
N LEU A 113 -5.46 5.96 -0.52
CA LEU A 113 -5.26 4.82 -1.43
C LEU A 113 -4.02 5.02 -2.32
N ARG A 114 -3.80 6.25 -2.82
CA ARG A 114 -2.59 6.62 -3.57
C ARG A 114 -1.34 6.48 -2.72
N ALA A 115 -1.34 6.97 -1.48
CA ALA A 115 -0.22 6.86 -0.55
C ALA A 115 0.13 5.39 -0.24
N ALA A 116 -0.88 4.52 -0.16
CA ALA A 116 -0.72 3.07 -0.05
C ALA A 116 -0.33 2.36 -1.37
N ARG A 117 -0.05 3.12 -2.45
CA ARG A 117 0.30 2.63 -3.80
C ARG A 117 -0.78 1.77 -4.48
N LEU A 118 -2.03 1.86 -4.01
CA LEU A 118 -3.17 1.11 -4.57
C LEU A 118 -3.81 1.83 -5.76
N LEU A 119 -3.57 3.12 -5.88
CA LEU A 119 -4.16 3.99 -6.89
C LEU A 119 -3.06 4.83 -7.54
N GLU A 120 -3.31 5.28 -8.77
CA GLU A 120 -2.47 6.23 -9.48
C GLU A 120 -3.31 7.21 -10.32
N PRO A 121 -2.89 8.49 -10.44
CA PRO A 121 -3.50 9.42 -11.38
C PRO A 121 -3.18 9.06 -12.84
N LEU A 122 -4.05 9.45 -13.76
CA LEU A 122 -3.88 9.24 -15.21
C LEU A 122 -3.47 10.52 -15.91
N GLY A 123 -2.37 10.47 -16.66
CA GLY A 123 -1.87 11.59 -17.46
C GLY A 123 -1.28 12.74 -16.64
N THR A 124 -0.93 12.49 -15.38
CA THR A 124 -0.20 13.40 -14.48
C THR A 124 0.37 12.60 -13.31
N ASP A 125 1.31 13.17 -12.56
CA ASP A 125 2.01 12.50 -11.46
C ASP A 125 1.30 12.63 -10.11
N HIS A 126 0.49 13.67 -9.94
CA HIS A 126 -0.13 14.03 -8.66
C HIS A 126 -1.66 14.04 -8.74
N MET A 127 -2.32 13.55 -7.68
CA MET A 127 -3.78 13.54 -7.56
C MET A 127 -4.38 14.95 -7.68
N TYR A 128 -3.69 15.95 -7.15
CA TYR A 128 -4.08 17.36 -7.28
C TYR A 128 -4.27 17.79 -8.73
N PHE A 129 -3.27 17.56 -9.57
CA PHE A 129 -3.39 17.88 -10.99
C PHE A 129 -4.43 17.01 -11.70
N ALA A 130 -4.69 15.79 -11.21
CA ALA A 130 -5.73 14.95 -11.78
C ALA A 130 -7.11 15.57 -11.54
N ALA A 131 -7.38 16.08 -10.34
CA ALA A 131 -8.62 16.81 -10.03
C ALA A 131 -8.70 18.15 -10.78
N MET A 132 -7.69 19.02 -10.62
CA MET A 132 -7.73 20.38 -11.18
C MET A 132 -7.76 20.43 -12.71
N GLN A 133 -7.29 19.37 -13.39
CA GLN A 133 -7.28 19.29 -14.85
C GLN A 133 -8.37 18.37 -15.42
N ASN A 134 -9.39 18.01 -14.62
CA ASN A 134 -10.51 17.16 -15.03
C ASN A 134 -10.05 15.81 -15.63
N LYS A 135 -9.04 15.20 -15.02
CA LYS A 135 -8.49 13.90 -15.43
C LYS A 135 -9.12 12.80 -14.57
N ALA A 136 -8.53 11.61 -14.62
CA ALA A 136 -9.00 10.45 -13.88
C ALA A 136 -7.89 9.85 -13.03
N CYS A 137 -8.26 8.92 -12.16
CA CYS A 137 -7.35 7.99 -11.51
C CYS A 137 -7.82 6.55 -11.70
N GLN A 138 -6.91 5.60 -11.50
CA GLN A 138 -7.17 4.17 -11.66
C GLN A 138 -6.44 3.34 -10.61
N LEU A 139 -6.88 2.10 -10.45
CA LEU A 139 -6.19 1.12 -9.60
C LEU A 139 -4.87 0.68 -10.23
N THR A 140 -3.82 0.65 -9.42
CA THR A 140 -2.56 -0.02 -9.77
C THR A 140 -2.75 -1.54 -9.80
N PRO A 141 -1.79 -2.34 -10.30
CA PRO A 141 -1.88 -3.80 -10.17
C PRO A 141 -2.10 -4.27 -8.73
N LEU A 142 -1.45 -3.63 -7.74
CA LEU A 142 -1.67 -3.92 -6.32
C LEU A 142 -3.07 -3.49 -5.87
N GLY A 143 -3.55 -2.34 -6.32
CA GLY A 143 -4.93 -1.90 -6.07
C GLY A 143 -5.97 -2.89 -6.57
N ARG A 144 -5.78 -3.43 -7.77
CA ARG A 144 -6.67 -4.46 -8.33
C ARG A 144 -6.68 -5.74 -7.50
N HIS A 145 -5.53 -6.15 -6.98
CA HIS A 145 -5.46 -7.29 -6.05
C HIS A 145 -6.35 -7.07 -4.81
N TYR A 146 -6.22 -5.92 -4.14
CA TYR A 146 -7.07 -5.60 -2.98
C TYR A 146 -8.54 -5.39 -3.34
N TRP A 147 -8.82 -4.83 -4.51
CA TRP A 147 -10.19 -4.73 -5.03
C TRP A 147 -10.86 -6.10 -5.15
N HIS A 148 -10.14 -7.10 -5.68
CA HIS A 148 -10.67 -8.48 -5.76
C HIS A 148 -10.92 -9.07 -4.37
N LEU A 149 -10.00 -8.86 -3.42
CA LEU A 149 -10.21 -9.32 -2.04
C LEU A 149 -11.43 -8.68 -1.38
N THR A 150 -11.66 -7.38 -1.60
CA THR A 150 -12.88 -6.68 -1.13
C THR A 150 -14.12 -7.31 -1.73
N ASN A 151 -14.17 -7.44 -3.06
CA ASN A 151 -15.34 -7.92 -3.78
C ASN A 151 -15.68 -9.40 -3.49
N GLU A 152 -14.67 -10.21 -3.13
CA GLU A 152 -14.85 -11.60 -2.70
C GLU A 152 -15.16 -11.76 -1.20
N GLY A 153 -15.19 -10.66 -0.42
CA GLY A 153 -15.43 -10.69 1.03
C GLY A 153 -14.28 -11.33 1.83
N ARG A 154 -13.05 -11.25 1.33
CA ARG A 154 -11.86 -11.92 1.88
C ARG A 154 -10.89 -10.97 2.60
N LEU A 155 -11.34 -9.76 2.89
CA LEU A 155 -10.54 -8.64 3.43
C LEU A 155 -10.74 -8.45 4.94
#